data_AF-A0A7W1K1D3-F1
#
_entry.id   AF-A0A7W1K1D3-F1
#
_cell.length_a   1.000
_cell.length_b   1.000
_cell.length_c   1.000
_cell.angle_alpha   90.00
_cell.angle_beta   90.00
_cell.angle_gamma   90.00
#
_symmetry.space_group_name_H-M   'P 1'
#
loop_
_entity.id
_entity.type
_entity.pdbx_description
1 polymer ?
#
loop_
_entity_poly.entity_id
_entity_poly.type
_entity_poly.pdbx_seq_one_letter_code
_entity_poly.pdbx_strand_id
1 'polypeptide(L)' 'MSKHGHIGQAAMKAGMDRKTARKYADGGKLPSELTTRRDWRTRVDPFEEHWQEVVERLALAPELEAKCNGVG' A
#
# COMPACT_ATOMS: atom_id res chain seq x y z
N MET A 1 -8.92 -3.87 37.84
CA MET A 1 -9.31 -4.78 36.73
C MET A 1 -8.10 -5.02 35.84
N SER A 2 -7.67 -6.28 35.69
CA SER A 2 -6.47 -6.60 34.91
C SER A 2 -6.72 -6.32 33.43
N LYS A 3 -6.02 -5.33 32.85
CA LYS A 3 -6.12 -4.94 31.41
C LYS A 3 -5.93 -6.13 30.45
N HIS A 4 -5.31 -7.21 30.93
CA HIS A 4 -5.05 -8.41 30.15
C HIS A 4 -6.31 -9.15 29.66
N GLY A 5 -7.46 -9.01 30.36
CA GLY A 5 -8.71 -9.68 29.99
C GLY A 5 -9.56 -8.93 28.95
N HIS A 6 -9.63 -7.60 29.07
CA HIS A 6 -10.47 -6.76 28.19
C HIS A 6 -10.00 -6.77 26.74
N ILE A 7 -8.69 -6.74 26.51
CA ILE A 7 -8.12 -6.83 25.15
C ILE A 7 -8.46 -8.17 24.51
N GLY A 8 -8.47 -9.27 25.28
CA GLY A 8 -8.84 -10.60 24.76
C GLY A 8 -10.30 -10.67 24.33
N GLN A 9 -11.22 -10.11 25.12
CA GLN A 9 -12.64 -10.04 24.77
C GLN A 9 -12.89 -9.16 23.55
N ALA A 10 -12.23 -8.00 23.48
CA ALA A 10 -12.31 -7.11 22.32
C ALA A 10 -11.73 -7.76 21.06
N ALA A 11 -10.60 -8.47 21.18
CA ALA A 11 -9.98 -9.22 20.09
C ALA A 11 -10.93 -10.28 19.53
N MET A 12 -11.57 -11.08 20.41
CA MET A 12 -12.54 -12.08 20.02
C MET A 12 -13.75 -11.47 19.30
N LYS A 13 -14.29 -10.36 19.82
CA LYS A 13 -15.39 -9.63 19.17
C LYS A 13 -15.01 -9.04 17.81
N ALA A 14 -13.77 -8.60 17.66
CA ALA A 14 -13.23 -8.03 16.43
C ALA A 14 -12.69 -9.08 15.44
N GLY A 15 -12.76 -10.38 15.77
CA GLY A 15 -12.17 -11.44 14.94
C GLY A 15 -10.65 -11.35 14.80
N MET A 16 -9.96 -10.74 15.76
CA MET A 16 -8.51 -10.53 15.75
C MET A 16 -7.82 -11.45 16.75
N ASP A 17 -6.59 -11.85 16.43
CA ASP A 17 -5.70 -12.48 17.42
C ASP A 17 -5.33 -11.48 18.55
N ARG A 18 -5.13 -12.00 19.77
CA ARG A 18 -4.82 -11.19 20.95
C ARG A 18 -3.53 -10.36 20.78
N LYS A 19 -2.52 -10.87 20.08
CA LYS A 19 -1.27 -10.14 19.80
C LYS A 19 -1.52 -8.97 18.86
N THR A 20 -2.36 -9.18 17.85
CA THR A 20 -2.78 -8.15 16.90
C THR A 20 -3.60 -7.06 17.58
N ALA A 21 -4.58 -7.43 18.40
CA ALA A 21 -5.37 -6.49 19.17
C ALA A 21 -4.51 -5.66 20.14
N ARG A 22 -3.52 -6.29 20.81
CA ARG A 22 -2.56 -5.58 21.65
C ARG A 22 -1.74 -4.57 20.85
N LYS A 23 -1.18 -4.97 19.70
CA LYS A 23 -0.41 -4.09 18.82
C LYS A 23 -1.18 -2.81 18.47
N TYR A 24 -2.45 -2.94 18.08
CA TYR A 24 -3.28 -1.79 17.71
C TYR A 24 -3.77 -0.99 18.92
N ALA A 25 -4.08 -1.64 20.04
CA ALA A 25 -4.46 -0.97 21.28
C ALA A 25 -3.31 -0.13 21.86
N ASP A 26 -2.09 -0.68 21.88
CA ASP A 26 -0.90 0.02 22.38
C ASP A 26 -0.49 1.15 21.42
N GLY A 27 -0.67 0.94 20.10
CA GLY A 27 -0.36 1.92 19.07
C GLY A 27 -1.39 3.05 18.95
N GLY A 28 -2.59 2.90 19.50
CA GLY A 28 -3.68 3.89 19.42
C GLY A 28 -4.11 4.26 18.00
N LYS A 29 -3.76 3.42 17.02
CA LYS A 29 -3.92 3.67 15.57
C LYS A 29 -4.59 2.48 14.90
N LEU A 30 -5.39 2.76 13.88
CA LEU A 30 -6.03 1.76 13.05
C LEU A 30 -5.00 1.01 12.19
N PRO A 31 -5.32 -0.23 11.74
CA PRO A 31 -4.47 -0.96 10.81
C PRO A 31 -4.15 -0.16 9.54
N SER A 32 -5.13 0.61 9.04
CA SER A 32 -5.00 1.49 7.87
C SER A 32 -4.09 2.68 8.12
N GLU A 33 -3.96 3.17 9.35
CA GLU A 33 -3.06 4.28 9.70
C GLU A 33 -1.62 3.81 9.94
N LEU A 34 -1.45 2.51 10.20
CA LEU A 34 -0.16 1.86 10.40
C LEU A 34 0.37 1.19 9.13
N THR A 35 -0.41 1.21 8.04
CA THR A 35 0.03 0.66 6.77
C THR A 35 1.02 1.63 6.11
N THR A 36 2.27 1.21 5.99
CA THR A 36 3.27 1.96 5.20
C THR A 36 3.13 1.57 3.74
N ARG A 37 3.12 2.57 2.85
CA ARG A 37 3.21 2.34 1.41
C ARG A 37 4.51 1.58 1.12
N ARG A 38 4.39 0.42 0.50
CA ARG A 38 5.54 -0.36 0.03
C ARG A 38 5.93 0.16 -1.35
N ASP A 39 7.21 0.46 -1.51
CA ASP A 39 7.82 0.93 -2.74
C ASP A 39 8.57 -0.18 -3.48
N TRP A 40 8.84 -1.30 -2.81
CA TRP A 40 9.51 -2.43 -3.43
C TRP A 40 8.63 -3.12 -4.47
N ARG A 41 9.24 -3.39 -5.63
CA ARG A 41 8.63 -4.15 -6.71
C ARG A 41 8.99 -5.62 -6.52
N THR A 42 8.04 -6.52 -6.76
CA THR A 42 8.30 -7.98 -6.73
C THR A 42 9.07 -8.46 -7.96
N ARG A 43 9.21 -7.60 -8.97
CA ARG A 43 9.99 -7.83 -10.18
C ARG A 43 10.67 -6.53 -10.62
N VAL A 44 11.81 -6.67 -11.29
CA VAL A 44 12.48 -5.58 -12.00
C VAL A 44 11.55 -5.02 -13.07
N ASP A 45 11.68 -3.73 -13.37
CA ASP A 45 10.89 -3.10 -14.42
C ASP A 45 11.34 -3.62 -15.79
N PRO A 46 10.49 -4.34 -16.55
CA PRO A 46 10.88 -4.93 -17.82
C PRO A 46 11.18 -3.89 -18.91
N PHE A 47 10.83 -2.62 -18.68
CA PHE A 47 11.07 -1.52 -19.62
C PHE A 47 12.19 -0.58 -19.18
N GLU A 48 12.91 -0.89 -18.09
CA GLU A 48 13.96 0.00 -17.57
C GLU A 48 15.03 0.30 -18.62
N GLU A 49 15.44 -0.71 -19.39
CA GLU A 49 16.42 -0.58 -20.48
C GLU A 49 15.85 0.14 -21.72
N HIS A 50 14.54 0.06 -21.93
CA HIS A 50 13.86 0.64 -23.09
C HIS A 50 13.36 2.06 -22.85
N TRP A 51 13.37 2.54 -21.59
CA TRP A 51 12.75 3.80 -21.22
C TRP A 51 13.38 5.01 -21.94
N GLN A 52 14.69 5.00 -22.13
CA GLN A 52 15.39 6.05 -22.88
C GLN A 52 14.90 6.14 -24.33
N GLU A 53 14.78 4.99 -25.00
CA GLU A 53 14.27 4.91 -26.37
C GLU A 53 12.81 5.39 -26.48
N VAL A 54 11.98 5.02 -25.49
CA VAL A 54 10.58 5.47 -25.43
C VAL A 54 10.50 6.99 -25.29
N VAL A 55 11.31 7.59 -24.42
CA VAL A 55 11.33 9.05 -24.21
C VAL A 55 11.75 9.79 -25.49
N GLU A 56 12.77 9.29 -26.20
CA GLU A 56 13.20 9.88 -27.48
C GLU A 56 12.10 9.79 -28.55
N ARG A 57 11.45 8.63 -28.66
CA ARG A 57 10.33 8.44 -29.61
C ARG A 57 9.16 9.37 -29.28
N LEU A 58 8.82 9.54 -28.01
CA LEU A 58 7.75 10.46 -27.58
C LEU A 58 8.13 11.93 -27.83
N ALA A 59 9.40 12.31 -27.69
CA ALA A 59 9.86 13.66 -28.00
C ALA A 59 9.78 13.99 -29.50
N LEU A 60 10.07 13.01 -30.36
CA LEU A 60 10.04 13.16 -31.82
C LEU A 60 8.62 13.08 -32.40
N ALA A 61 7.77 12.25 -31.78
CA ALA A 61 6.41 11.97 -32.22
C ALA A 61 5.47 12.04 -31.01
N PRO A 62 5.14 13.25 -30.52
CA PRO A 62 4.30 13.44 -29.33
C PRO A 62 2.88 12.90 -29.51
N GLU A 63 2.42 12.68 -30.75
CA GLU A 63 1.16 11.99 -31.04
C GLU A 63 1.16 10.50 -30.64
N LEU A 64 2.33 9.89 -30.40
CA LEU A 64 2.45 8.55 -29.85
C LEU A 64 2.09 8.50 -28.35
N GLU A 65 2.10 9.64 -27.66
CA GLU A 65 1.68 9.69 -26.27
C GLU A 65 0.18 9.41 -26.16
N ALA A 66 -0.18 8.34 -25.46
CA ALA A 66 -1.56 7.99 -25.25
C ALA A 66 -2.26 9.08 -24.43
N LYS A 67 -3.28 9.72 -25.01
CA LYS A 67 -4.15 10.62 -24.27
C LYS A 67 -5.01 9.81 -23.31
N CYS A 68 -4.83 10.05 -22.01
CA CYS A 68 -5.75 9.52 -21.02
C CYS A 68 -7.11 10.21 -21.22
N ASN A 69 -8.07 9.51 -21.81
CA ASN A 69 -9.46 9.96 -21.78
C ASN A 69 -9.94 9.85 -20.33
N GLY A 70 -9.76 10.92 -19.56
CA GLY A 70 -10.27 11.01 -18.19
C GLY A 70 -11.79 11.03 -18.22
N VAL A 71 -12.40 9.90 -17.86
CA VAL A 71 -13.77 9.90 -17.35
C VAL A 71 -13.65 10.33 -15.89
N GLY A 72 -14.19 11.51 -15.59
CA GLY A 72 -14.30 12.04 -14.22
C GLY A 72 -15.30 11.27 -13.37
#